data_AF-A0A3D3CJF7-F1
#
_entry.id   AF-A0A3D3CJF7-F1
#
_cell.length_a   1.000
_cell.length_b   1.000
_cell.length_c   1.000
_cell.angle_alpha   90.00
_cell.angle_beta   90.00
_cell.angle_gamma   90.00
#
_symmetry.space_group_name_H-M   'P 1'
#
loop_
_entity.id
_entity.type
_entity.pdbx_description
1 polymer ?
#
loop_
_entity_poly.entity_id
_entity_poly.type
_entity_poly.pdbx_seq_one_letter_code
_entity_poly.pdbx_strand_id
1 'polypeptide(L)' 'LWPVPPVVLRTVVLIAAMPVAVDCFILSRVLGMDGDYAADTIMASTFLSALTVPLWILLLDALA' A
#
# COMPACT_ATOMS: atom_id res chain seq x y z
N LEU A 1 6.01 22.71 5.86
CA LEU A 1 5.13 21.91 4.98
C LEU A 1 5.38 22.37 3.56
N TRP A 2 5.89 21.50 2.69
CA TRP A 2 6.17 21.86 1.29
C TRP A 2 4.85 22.11 0.55
N PRO A 3 4.69 23.22 -0.20
CA PRO A 3 3.47 23.48 -0.95
C PRO A 3 3.41 22.52 -2.14
N VAL A 4 2.73 21.39 -1.94
CA VAL A 4 2.51 20.36 -2.96
C VAL A 4 1.11 20.55 -3.54
N PRO A 5 0.92 20.48 -4.87
CA PRO A 5 -0.42 20.51 -5.46
C PRO A 5 -1.35 19.46 -4.83
N PRO A 6 -2.63 19.78 -4.53
CA PRO A 6 -3.52 18.87 -3.83
C PRO A 6 -3.68 17.50 -4.49
N VAL A 7 -3.60 17.45 -5.82
CA VAL A 7 -3.63 16.19 -6.59
C VAL A 7 -2.43 15.30 -6.28
N VAL A 8 -1.23 15.86 -6.15
CA VAL A 8 -0.01 15.09 -5.85
C VAL A 8 -0.08 14.56 -4.42
N LEU A 9 -0.57 15.36 -3.47
CA LEU A 9 -0.77 14.91 -2.09
C LEU A 9 -1.73 13.71 -2.02
N ARG A 10 -2.88 13.80 -2.68
CA ARG A 10 -3.89 12.72 -2.72
C ARG A 10 -3.31 11.45 -3.35
N THR A 11 -2.60 11.57 -4.46
CA THR A 11 -1.97 10.42 -5.13
C THR A 11 -0.95 9.74 -4.22
N VAL A 12 -0.09 10.50 -3.53
CA VAL A 12 0.93 9.92 -2.63
C VAL A 12 0.27 9.20 -1.44
N VAL A 13 -0.79 9.77 -0.86
CA VAL A 13 -1.54 9.11 0.22
C VAL A 13 -2.15 7.80 -0.25
N LEU A 14 -2.75 7.78 -1.45
CA LEU A 14 -3.33 6.56 -2.01
C LEU A 14 -2.28 5.49 -2.32
N ILE A 15 -1.12 5.88 -2.87
CA ILE A 15 0.00 4.96 -3.11
C ILE A 15 0.50 4.35 -1.79
N ALA A 16 0.61 5.16 -0.74
CA ALA A 16 1.04 4.67 0.58
C ALA A 16 0.02 3.72 1.25
N ALA A 17 -1.25 3.81 0.86
CA ALA A 17 -2.31 2.92 1.35
C ALA A 17 -2.38 1.58 0.60
N MET A 18 -1.63 1.41 -0.50
CA MET A 18 -1.65 0.18 -1.30
C MET A 18 -1.01 -1.00 -0.54
N PRO A 19 -1.45 -2.24 -0.82
CA PRO A 19 -0.88 -3.44 -0.20
C PRO A 19 0.56 -3.69 -0.67
N VAL A 20 1.25 -4.62 0.01
CA VAL A 20 2.62 -5.02 -0.35
C VAL A 20 2.64 -5.59 -1.77
N ALA A 21 3.61 -5.17 -2.57
CA ALA A 21 3.74 -5.58 -3.95
C ALA A 21 4.11 -7.07 -4.07
N VAL A 22 3.51 -7.76 -5.06
CA VAL A 22 3.67 -9.21 -5.26
C VAL A 22 5.09 -9.60 -5.69
N ASP A 23 5.81 -8.68 -6.34
CA ASP A 23 7.20 -8.86 -6.76
C ASP A 23 8.17 -9.08 -5.59
N CYS A 24 7.82 -8.61 -4.39
CA CYS A 24 8.56 -8.86 -3.15
C CYS A 24 8.66 -10.36 -2.82
N PHE A 25 7.70 -11.18 -3.26
CA PHE A 25 7.79 -12.63 -3.12
C PHE A 25 8.93 -13.22 -3.96
N ILE A 26 9.03 -12.85 -5.24
CA ILE A 26 10.12 -13.34 -6.10
C ILE A 26 11.45 -12.83 -5.57
N LEU A 27 11.51 -11.55 -5.18
CA LEU A 27 12.73 -10.93 -4.64
C LEU A 27 13.20 -11.63 -3.37
N SER A 28 12.30 -11.96 -2.44
CA SER A 28 12.64 -12.67 -1.20
C SER A 28 13.31 -14.02 -1.47
N ARG A 29 12.82 -14.78 -2.46
CA ARG A 29 13.40 -16.08 -2.84
C ARG A 29 14.77 -15.93 -3.50
N VAL A 30 14.95 -14.91 -4.35
CA VAL A 30 16.25 -14.62 -4.99
C VAL A 30 17.31 -14.21 -3.96
N LEU A 31 16.90 -13.49 -2.91
CA LEU A 31 17.79 -13.04 -1.83
C LEU A 31 18.05 -14.11 -0.76
N GLY A 32 17.49 -15.32 -0.89
CA GLY A 32 17.61 -16.37 0.12
C GLY A 32 16.86 -16.07 1.43
N MET A 33 15.87 -15.17 1.38
CA MET A 33 14.98 -14.85 2.49
C MET A 33 13.75 -15.77 2.52
N ASP A 34 12.96 -15.67 3.58
CA ASP A 34 11.72 -16.43 3.74
C ASP A 34 10.63 -15.92 2.78
N GLY A 35 10.43 -16.65 1.69
CA GLY A 35 9.39 -16.34 0.72
C GLY A 35 7.98 -16.69 1.17
N ASP A 36 7.82 -17.65 2.07
CA ASP A 36 6.49 -18.06 2.51
C ASP A 36 5.93 -17.00 3.47
N TYR A 37 6.77 -16.44 4.36
CA TYR A 37 6.42 -15.26 5.15
C TYR A 37 6.09 -14.04 4.30
N ALA A 38 6.83 -13.83 3.20
CA ALA A 38 6.53 -12.74 2.26
C ALA A 38 5.14 -12.94 1.61
N ALA A 39 4.81 -14.17 1.19
CA ALA A 39 3.51 -14.50 0.62
C ALA A 39 2.35 -14.27 1.62
N ASP A 40 2.51 -14.70 2.87
CA ASP A 40 1.53 -14.48 3.93
C ASP A 40 1.29 -12.98 4.19
N THR A 41 2.37 -12.19 4.20
CA THR A 41 2.29 -10.73 4.38
C THR A 41 1.61 -10.04 3.19
N ILE A 42 1.90 -10.48 1.96
CA ILE A 42 1.23 -9.97 0.75
C ILE A 42 -0.27 -10.29 0.81
N MET A 43 -0.64 -11.52 1.15
CA MET A 43 -2.04 -11.91 1.29
C MET A 43 -2.75 -11.08 2.36
N ALA A 44 -2.18 -11.01 3.57
CA ALA A 44 -2.76 -10.28 4.69
C ALA A 44 -2.93 -8.78 4.38
N SER A 45 -1.91 -8.14 3.80
CA SER A 45 -1.99 -6.72 3.42
C SER A 45 -2.98 -6.49 2.29
N THR A 46 -3.11 -7.41 1.33
CA THR A 46 -4.12 -7.34 0.26
C THR A 46 -5.53 -7.38 0.83
N PHE A 47 -5.82 -8.31 1.73
CA PHE A 47 -7.13 -8.38 2.40
C PHE A 47 -7.41 -7.12 3.23
N LEU A 48 -6.43 -6.63 3.98
CA LEU A 48 -6.56 -5.38 4.74
C LEU A 48 -6.79 -4.18 3.81
N SER A 49 -6.16 -4.15 2.63
CA SER A 49 -6.31 -3.06 1.66
C SER A 49 -7.74 -2.90 1.15
N ALA A 50 -8.52 -3.98 1.13
CA ALA A 50 -9.93 -3.92 0.75
C ALA A 50 -10.77 -3.02 1.69
N LEU A 51 -10.31 -2.80 2.93
CA LEU A 51 -10.93 -1.91 3.90
C LEU A 51 -10.18 -0.59 4.06
N THR A 52 -8.84 -0.64 4.09
CA THR A 52 -8.03 0.57 4.35
C THR A 52 -8.04 1.53 3.15
N VAL A 53 -8.04 1.03 1.91
CA VAL A 53 -8.05 1.91 0.71
C VAL A 53 -9.35 2.71 0.60
N PRO A 54 -10.55 2.10 0.71
CA PRO A 54 -11.80 2.87 0.74
C PRO A 54 -11.85 3.86 1.92
N LEU A 55 -11.36 3.47 3.10
CA LEU A 55 -11.31 4.35 4.27
C LEU A 55 -10.48 5.61 3.99
N TRP A 56 -9.30 5.47 3.37
CA TRP A 56 -8.48 6.61 2.98
C TRP A 56 -9.12 7.49 1.91
N ILE A 57 -9.83 6.89 0.94
CA ILE A 57 -10.58 7.66 -0.07
C ILE A 57 -11.66 8.51 0.60
N LEU A 58 -12.45 7.91 1.51
CA LEU A 58 -13.50 8.63 2.24
C LEU A 58 -12.93 9.75 3.13
N LEU A 59 -11.77 9.50 3.77
CA LEU A 59 -11.11 10.50 4.61
C LEU A 59 -10.53 11.66 3.78
N LEU A 60 -9.96 11.37 2.61
CA LEU A 60 -9.47 12.40 1.69
C LEU A 60 -10.60 13.23 1.07
N ASP A 61 -11.77 12.64 0.87
CA ASP A 61 -12.98 13.34 0.39
C ASP A 61 -13.57 14.22 1.49
N ALA A 62 -13.65 13.73 2.74
CA ALA A 62 -14.14 14.50 3.88
C ALA A 62 -13.24 15.67 4.28
N LEU A 63 -11.95 15.61 3.94
CA LEU A 63 -10.96 16.65 4.25
C LEU A 63 -10.73 17.65 3.09
N ALA A 64 -11.44 17.45 1.96
CA ALA A 64 -11.36 18.27 0.75
C ALA A 64 -12.27 19.51 0.82
#